data_AF-A0A524NL92-F1
#
_entry.id   AF-A0A524NL92-F1
#
_cell.length_a   1.000
_cell.length_b   1.000
_cell.length_c   1.000
_cell.angle_alpha   90.00
_cell.angle_beta   90.00
_cell.angle_gamma   90.00
#
_symmetry.space_group_name_H-M   'P 1'
#
loop_
_entity.id
_entity.type
_entity.pdbx_description
1 polymer ?
#
loop_
_entity_poly.entity_id
_entity_poly.type
_entity_poly.pdbx_seq_one_letter_code
_entity_poly.pdbx_strand_id
1 'polypeptide(L)'
;MELPFSARLARDNGWSRDLADAVIEEYCRFCYLAVVAGHEVTPSDEVDQAWHLHLTYSRHYWGPFTQALGRPLHHGPTEGGPAEQRRYLENYDATLVSYAREFGRPAPARIWPAASVRFGDASYMRRINSRQSWVIPRPGLLSMPRPTSRTVLLCLLAAVTAALWTTTAAAHDVLDGKKGFELYSAWFSHMMAEHPFTLVGGTVALVVGVVLVERSSGRPGRGASGCGASCSGGCGGGCGAD
;
A
#
# COMPACT_ATOMS: atom_id res chain seq x y z
N MET A 1 -4.96 12.40 -33.30
CA MET A 1 -5.65 11.10 -33.40
C MET A 1 -6.16 10.77 -32.01
N GLU A 2 -7.48 10.71 -31.81
CA GLU A 2 -8.04 10.36 -30.50
C GLU A 2 -7.67 8.91 -30.17
N LEU A 3 -7.31 8.65 -28.91
CA LEU A 3 -7.06 7.29 -28.45
C LEU A 3 -8.39 6.51 -28.46
N PRO A 4 -8.44 5.30 -29.04
CA PRO A 4 -9.61 4.44 -28.93
C PRO A 4 -10.01 4.22 -27.46
N PHE A 5 -11.31 4.13 -27.18
CA PHE A 5 -11.84 3.96 -25.82
C PHE A 5 -11.15 2.82 -25.07
N SER A 6 -11.02 1.64 -25.71
CA SER A 6 -10.35 0.49 -25.13
C SER A 6 -8.86 0.73 -24.84
N ALA A 7 -8.18 1.48 -25.70
CA ALA A 7 -6.77 1.84 -25.48
C ALA A 7 -6.61 2.76 -24.26
N ARG A 8 -7.52 3.72 -24.07
CA ARG A 8 -7.53 4.59 -22.89
C ARG A 8 -7.89 3.83 -21.63
N LEU A 9 -8.91 2.98 -21.69
CA LEU A 9 -9.32 2.12 -20.60
C LEU A 9 -8.17 1.21 -20.13
N ALA A 10 -7.48 0.60 -21.09
CA ALA A 10 -6.30 -0.22 -20.84
C ALA A 10 -5.18 0.60 -20.18
N ARG A 11 -4.87 1.80 -20.69
CA ARG A 11 -3.80 2.65 -20.16
C ARG A 11 -4.09 3.17 -18.75
N ASP A 12 -5.25 3.80 -18.54
CA ASP A 12 -5.59 4.54 -17.31
C ASP A 12 -5.58 3.63 -16.10
N ASN A 13 -5.80 2.37 -16.38
CA ASN A 13 -5.82 1.35 -15.39
C ASN A 13 -4.57 0.41 -15.54
N GLY A 14 -3.74 0.48 -16.57
CA GLY A 14 -2.65 -0.51 -16.75
C GLY A 14 -3.15 -1.96 -16.94
N TRP A 15 -4.28 -2.14 -17.63
CA TRP A 15 -4.74 -3.44 -18.15
C TRP A 15 -4.03 -3.76 -19.47
N SER A 16 -4.07 -5.03 -19.86
CA SER A 16 -3.87 -5.40 -21.27
C SER A 16 -5.03 -4.91 -22.14
N ARG A 17 -4.81 -4.86 -23.45
CA ARG A 17 -5.88 -4.52 -24.42
C ARG A 17 -7.01 -5.55 -24.37
N ASP A 18 -6.68 -6.83 -24.40
CA ASP A 18 -7.67 -7.92 -24.36
C ASP A 18 -8.56 -7.87 -23.12
N LEU A 19 -7.99 -7.51 -21.96
CA LEU A 19 -8.78 -7.35 -20.74
C LEU A 19 -9.69 -6.12 -20.83
N ALA A 20 -9.20 -5.00 -21.36
CA ALA A 20 -10.03 -3.82 -21.60
C ALA A 20 -11.18 -4.12 -22.58
N ASP A 21 -10.92 -4.85 -23.66
CA ASP A 21 -11.94 -5.24 -24.64
C ASP A 21 -12.99 -6.19 -24.02
N ALA A 22 -12.54 -7.17 -23.22
CA ALA A 22 -13.46 -8.04 -22.49
C ALA A 22 -14.29 -7.28 -21.45
N VAL A 23 -13.70 -6.32 -20.73
CA VAL A 23 -14.42 -5.48 -19.77
C VAL A 23 -15.45 -4.59 -20.47
N ILE A 24 -15.17 -4.12 -21.69
CA ILE A 24 -16.15 -3.36 -22.49
C ILE A 24 -17.36 -4.23 -22.84
N GLU A 25 -17.14 -5.49 -23.22
CA GLU A 25 -18.23 -6.44 -23.47
C GLU A 25 -19.08 -6.66 -22.21
N GLU A 26 -18.44 -6.85 -21.06
CA GLU A 26 -19.13 -7.00 -19.77
C GLU A 26 -19.84 -5.72 -19.32
N TYR A 27 -19.29 -4.54 -19.65
CA TYR A 27 -19.94 -3.26 -19.42
C TYR A 27 -21.22 -3.11 -20.25
N CYS A 28 -21.21 -3.52 -21.52
CA CYS A 28 -22.44 -3.56 -22.33
C CYS A 28 -23.49 -4.49 -21.72
N ARG A 29 -23.09 -5.67 -21.23
CA ARG A 29 -23.99 -6.60 -20.52
C ARG A 29 -24.54 -6.01 -19.24
N PHE A 30 -23.72 -5.31 -18.46
CA PHE A 30 -24.16 -4.60 -17.26
C PHE A 30 -25.19 -3.52 -17.60
N CYS A 31 -24.97 -2.71 -18.64
CA CYS A 31 -25.94 -1.71 -19.07
C CYS A 31 -27.26 -2.34 -19.48
N TYR A 32 -27.23 -3.48 -20.18
CA TYR A 32 -28.42 -4.26 -20.49
C TYR A 32 -29.15 -4.71 -19.21
N LEU A 33 -28.43 -5.30 -18.25
CA LEU A 33 -28.99 -5.74 -16.97
C LEU A 33 -29.62 -4.58 -16.18
N ALA A 34 -29.03 -3.39 -16.23
CA ALA A 34 -29.59 -2.20 -15.57
C ALA A 34 -30.97 -1.78 -16.10
N VAL A 35 -31.34 -2.26 -17.30
CA VAL A 35 -32.68 -2.05 -17.88
C VAL A 35 -33.61 -3.22 -17.55
N VAL A 36 -33.14 -4.46 -17.66
CA VAL A 36 -34.02 -5.64 -17.66
C VAL A 36 -34.14 -6.37 -16.31
N ALA A 37 -33.20 -6.18 -15.39
CA ALA A 37 -33.13 -7.00 -14.17
C ALA A 37 -34.31 -6.78 -13.21
N GLY A 38 -34.98 -5.62 -13.30
CA GLY A 38 -36.12 -5.26 -12.43
C GLY A 38 -35.72 -4.84 -11.02
N HIS A 39 -34.42 -4.77 -10.73
CA HIS A 39 -33.83 -4.29 -9.48
C HIS A 39 -32.61 -3.41 -9.78
N GLU A 40 -32.11 -2.71 -8.77
CA GLU A 40 -30.84 -2.00 -8.87
C GLU A 40 -29.69 -2.99 -9.02
N VAL A 41 -28.83 -2.77 -10.02
CA VAL A 41 -27.68 -3.63 -10.31
C VAL A 41 -26.38 -2.97 -9.84
N THR A 42 -25.46 -3.77 -9.30
CA THR A 42 -24.15 -3.32 -8.82
C THR A 42 -23.05 -3.91 -9.72
N PRO A 43 -22.18 -3.09 -10.32
CA PRO A 43 -21.09 -3.57 -11.16
C PRO A 43 -19.94 -4.17 -10.36
N SER A 44 -19.09 -4.97 -11.01
CA SER A 44 -17.75 -5.29 -10.48
C SER A 44 -16.84 -4.06 -10.57
N ASP A 45 -15.67 -4.09 -9.92
CA ASP A 45 -14.74 -2.95 -9.98
C ASP A 45 -14.30 -2.68 -11.43
N GLU A 46 -13.96 -3.74 -12.18
CA GLU A 46 -13.54 -3.64 -13.57
C GLU A 46 -14.60 -2.98 -14.46
N VAL A 47 -15.86 -3.42 -14.32
CA VAL A 47 -16.98 -2.87 -15.11
C VAL A 47 -17.29 -1.44 -14.67
N ASP A 48 -17.17 -1.15 -13.37
CA ASP A 48 -17.31 0.19 -12.83
C ASP A 48 -16.22 1.14 -13.37
N GLN A 49 -14.96 0.68 -13.54
CA GLN A 49 -13.92 1.49 -14.19
C GLN A 49 -14.25 1.83 -15.66
N ALA A 50 -14.83 0.89 -16.40
CA ALA A 50 -15.29 1.17 -17.76
C ALA A 50 -16.47 2.14 -17.77
N TRP A 51 -17.41 1.98 -16.84
CA TRP A 51 -18.53 2.89 -16.70
C TRP A 51 -18.07 4.30 -16.33
N HIS A 52 -17.18 4.43 -15.35
CA HIS A 52 -16.52 5.68 -14.97
C HIS A 52 -15.84 6.35 -16.17
N LEU A 53 -15.07 5.59 -16.96
CA LEU A 53 -14.45 6.15 -18.15
C LEU A 53 -15.50 6.62 -19.16
N HIS A 54 -16.55 5.84 -19.41
CA HIS A 54 -17.59 6.19 -20.38
C HIS A 54 -18.38 7.45 -19.99
N LEU A 55 -18.63 7.67 -18.69
CA LEU A 55 -19.22 8.92 -18.21
C LEU A 55 -18.41 10.16 -18.62
N THR A 56 -17.09 10.05 -18.78
CA THR A 56 -16.25 11.16 -19.27
C THR A 56 -16.48 11.50 -20.75
N TYR A 57 -17.02 10.56 -21.54
CA TYR A 57 -17.43 10.77 -22.92
C TYR A 57 -18.88 11.32 -22.95
N SER A 58 -19.12 12.40 -22.21
CA SER A 58 -20.46 12.85 -21.81
C SER A 58 -21.44 13.11 -22.97
N ARG A 59 -20.97 13.61 -24.12
CA ARG A 59 -21.79 13.80 -25.33
C ARG A 59 -22.29 12.48 -25.90
N HIS A 60 -21.43 11.46 -25.89
CA HIS A 60 -21.80 10.12 -26.32
C HIS A 60 -22.70 9.47 -25.28
N TYR A 61 -22.32 9.54 -24.01
CA TYR A 61 -23.04 8.95 -22.89
C TYR A 61 -24.48 9.46 -22.79
N TRP A 62 -24.70 10.77 -22.74
CA TRP A 62 -26.04 11.36 -22.59
C TRP A 62 -26.82 11.49 -23.91
N GLY A 63 -26.18 11.23 -25.05
CA GLY A 63 -26.79 11.28 -26.36
C GLY A 63 -27.02 9.86 -26.91
N PRO A 64 -26.22 9.41 -27.90
CA PRO A 64 -26.40 8.11 -28.55
C PRO A 64 -26.55 6.93 -27.58
N PHE A 65 -25.79 6.88 -26.48
CA PHE A 65 -25.83 5.74 -25.56
C PHE A 65 -27.16 5.66 -24.77
N THR A 66 -27.59 6.72 -24.08
CA THR A 66 -28.87 6.69 -23.35
C THR A 66 -30.07 6.57 -24.29
N GLN A 67 -29.97 7.09 -25.51
CA GLN A 67 -30.96 6.86 -26.57
C GLN A 67 -31.05 5.39 -26.94
N ALA A 68 -29.90 4.72 -27.18
CA ALA A 68 -29.86 3.30 -27.46
C ALA A 68 -30.32 2.44 -26.28
N LEU A 69 -30.04 2.88 -25.04
CA LEU A 69 -30.48 2.22 -23.82
C LEU A 69 -31.99 2.41 -23.55
N GLY A 70 -32.60 3.42 -24.18
CA GLY A 70 -34.01 3.79 -24.00
C GLY A 70 -34.33 4.53 -22.69
N ARG A 71 -33.32 4.79 -21.84
CA ARG A 71 -33.47 5.51 -20.57
C ARG A 71 -32.14 6.08 -20.08
N PRO A 72 -32.18 7.13 -19.22
CA PRO A 72 -31.01 7.55 -18.46
C PRO A 72 -30.49 6.42 -17.54
N LEU A 73 -29.17 6.26 -17.49
CA LEU A 73 -28.48 5.43 -16.52
C LEU A 73 -27.55 6.33 -15.68
N HIS A 74 -27.96 6.60 -14.44
CA HIS A 74 -27.22 7.48 -13.55
C HIS A 74 -26.23 6.67 -12.71
N HIS A 75 -25.01 7.19 -12.55
CA HIS A 75 -24.05 6.71 -11.56
C HIS A 75 -24.12 7.64 -10.35
N GLY A 76 -24.22 7.07 -9.15
CA GLY A 76 -24.39 7.79 -7.90
C GLY A 76 -23.25 7.51 -6.92
N PRO A 77 -22.95 8.45 -6.01
CA PRO A 77 -21.97 8.21 -4.95
C PRO A 77 -22.48 7.14 -3.96
N THR A 78 -21.54 6.42 -3.33
CA THR A 78 -21.85 5.53 -2.21
C THR A 78 -22.22 6.35 -0.97
N GLU A 79 -23.34 6.01 -0.30
CA GLU A 79 -23.76 6.64 0.97
C GLU A 79 -22.86 6.24 2.15
N GLY A 80 -22.17 5.11 2.04
CA GLY A 80 -21.24 4.59 3.04
C GLY A 80 -21.92 3.99 4.28
N GLY A 81 -21.10 3.33 5.11
CA GLY A 81 -21.56 2.70 6.35
C GLY A 81 -22.11 1.28 6.17
N PRO A 82 -22.44 0.60 7.28
CA PRO A 82 -22.75 -0.83 7.26
C PRO A 82 -24.04 -1.19 6.51
N ALA A 83 -25.03 -0.29 6.50
CA ALA A 83 -26.28 -0.52 5.77
C ALA A 83 -26.06 -0.48 4.25
N GLU A 84 -25.32 0.52 3.78
CA GLU A 84 -24.94 0.64 2.37
C GLU A 84 -24.06 -0.53 1.92
N GLN A 85 -23.12 -0.94 2.75
CA GLN A 85 -22.28 -2.10 2.46
C GLN A 85 -23.10 -3.37 2.29
N ARG A 86 -24.12 -3.60 3.15
CA ARG A 86 -25.05 -4.70 2.99
C ARG A 86 -25.88 -4.57 1.70
N ARG A 87 -26.40 -3.38 1.40
CA ARG A 87 -27.14 -3.12 0.15
C ARG A 87 -26.31 -3.47 -1.08
N TYR A 88 -25.06 -3.02 -1.15
CA TYR A 88 -24.18 -3.34 -2.28
C TYR A 88 -23.86 -4.83 -2.39
N LEU A 89 -23.63 -5.50 -1.26
CA LEU A 89 -23.43 -6.96 -1.24
C LEU A 89 -24.66 -7.68 -1.82
N GLU A 90 -25.85 -7.36 -1.32
CA GLU A 90 -27.12 -7.96 -1.75
C GLU A 90 -27.40 -7.67 -3.23
N ASN A 91 -27.28 -6.41 -3.67
CA ASN A 91 -27.49 -6.01 -5.06
C ASN A 91 -26.47 -6.65 -6.01
N TYR A 92 -25.22 -6.81 -5.57
CA TYR A 92 -24.18 -7.44 -6.39
C TYR A 92 -24.44 -8.93 -6.59
N ASP A 93 -24.80 -9.66 -5.52
CA ASP A 93 -25.20 -11.06 -5.63
C ASP A 93 -26.44 -11.23 -6.52
N ALA A 94 -27.44 -10.35 -6.36
CA ALA A 94 -28.61 -10.31 -7.23
C ALA A 94 -28.24 -10.02 -8.70
N THR A 95 -27.24 -9.16 -8.93
CA THR A 95 -26.72 -8.85 -10.28
C THR A 95 -26.11 -10.09 -10.93
N LEU A 96 -25.34 -10.87 -10.20
CA LEU A 96 -24.74 -12.11 -10.72
C LEU A 96 -25.81 -13.18 -11.04
N VAL A 97 -26.86 -13.26 -10.22
CA VAL A 97 -28.01 -14.14 -10.49
C VAL A 97 -28.74 -13.69 -11.75
N SER A 98 -29.05 -12.40 -11.88
CA SER A 98 -29.68 -11.83 -13.08
C SER A 98 -28.80 -12.04 -14.32
N TYR A 99 -27.48 -11.87 -14.21
CA TYR A 99 -26.55 -12.18 -15.29
C TYR A 99 -26.70 -13.63 -15.76
N ALA A 100 -26.65 -14.59 -14.84
CA ALA A 100 -26.72 -16.00 -15.19
C ALA A 100 -28.05 -16.37 -15.86
N ARG A 101 -29.13 -15.76 -15.39
CA ARG A 101 -30.47 -15.90 -15.98
C ARG A 101 -30.53 -15.37 -17.41
N GLU A 102 -30.08 -14.13 -17.64
CA GLU A 102 -30.21 -13.46 -18.95
C GLU A 102 -29.25 -14.04 -20.00
N PHE A 103 -28.06 -14.48 -19.61
CA PHE A 103 -27.04 -14.93 -20.56
C PHE A 103 -26.85 -16.45 -20.60
N GLY A 104 -27.62 -17.21 -19.81
CA GLY A 104 -27.60 -18.68 -19.78
C GLY A 104 -26.29 -19.29 -19.26
N ARG A 105 -25.42 -18.46 -18.65
CA ARG A 105 -24.10 -18.85 -18.16
C ARG A 105 -23.64 -17.91 -17.04
N PRO A 106 -22.81 -18.38 -16.09
CA PRO A 106 -22.26 -17.50 -15.06
C PRO A 106 -21.37 -16.42 -15.66
N ALA A 107 -21.32 -15.26 -15.00
CA ALA A 107 -20.42 -14.18 -15.36
C ALA A 107 -18.95 -14.62 -15.22
N PRO A 108 -18.05 -14.14 -16.10
CA PRO A 108 -16.65 -14.53 -16.03
C PRO A 108 -16.00 -14.01 -14.74
N ALA A 109 -15.60 -14.92 -13.84
CA ALA A 109 -15.08 -14.59 -12.51
C ALA A 109 -13.85 -13.66 -12.50
N ARG A 110 -13.10 -13.59 -13.61
CA ARG A 110 -11.96 -12.67 -13.79
C ARG A 110 -12.35 -11.18 -13.85
N ILE A 111 -13.62 -10.89 -14.16
CA ILE A 111 -14.19 -9.54 -14.24
C ILE A 111 -15.31 -9.40 -13.20
N TRP A 112 -16.00 -10.49 -12.88
CA TRP A 112 -17.09 -10.55 -11.92
C TRP A 112 -16.76 -11.50 -10.77
N PRO A 113 -15.85 -11.13 -9.86
CA PRO A 113 -15.47 -11.99 -8.75
C PRO A 113 -16.65 -12.16 -7.76
N ALA A 114 -16.57 -13.12 -6.84
CA ALA A 114 -17.59 -13.26 -5.80
C ALA A 114 -17.68 -12.01 -4.90
N ALA A 115 -18.84 -11.76 -4.29
CA ALA A 115 -19.06 -10.59 -3.43
C ALA A 115 -18.00 -10.45 -2.30
N SER A 116 -17.60 -11.55 -1.66
CA SER A 116 -16.54 -11.55 -0.65
C SER A 116 -15.19 -11.07 -1.17
N VAL A 117 -14.92 -11.28 -2.47
CA VAL A 117 -13.71 -10.82 -3.15
C VAL A 117 -13.87 -9.38 -3.65
N ARG A 118 -15.05 -8.98 -4.15
CA ARG A 118 -15.36 -7.61 -4.60
C ARG A 118 -15.44 -6.58 -3.46
N PHE A 119 -15.81 -7.03 -2.27
CA PHE A 119 -16.04 -6.16 -1.10
C PHE A 119 -15.17 -6.53 0.13
N GLY A 120 -14.20 -7.44 -0.04
CA GLY A 120 -13.11 -7.68 0.93
C GLY A 120 -12.04 -6.58 0.87
N ASP A 121 -10.74 -6.92 0.92
CA ASP A 121 -9.61 -5.98 0.65
C ASP A 121 -9.60 -5.38 -0.79
N ALA A 122 -10.64 -5.71 -1.55
CA ALA A 122 -10.93 -5.44 -2.95
C ALA A 122 -10.74 -4.00 -3.44
N SER A 123 -10.79 -3.01 -2.54
CA SER A 123 -10.74 -1.58 -2.86
C SER A 123 -9.33 -0.98 -2.79
N TYR A 124 -8.33 -1.68 -2.24
CA TYR A 124 -6.98 -1.13 -2.03
C TYR A 124 -6.06 -1.27 -3.25
N MET A 125 -6.65 -1.62 -4.39
CA MET A 125 -5.98 -2.08 -5.59
C MET A 125 -5.92 -0.96 -6.60
N ARG A 126 -4.84 -0.20 -6.51
CA ARG A 126 -4.51 0.88 -7.42
C ARG A 126 -3.95 0.36 -8.72
N ARG A 127 -4.14 1.23 -9.70
CA ARG A 127 -3.39 1.19 -10.94
C ARG A 127 -2.49 2.39 -11.01
N ILE A 128 -1.20 2.06 -11.00
CA ILE A 128 -0.08 2.97 -10.89
C ILE A 128 0.98 2.51 -11.88
N ASN A 129 1.71 3.48 -12.41
CA ASN A 129 2.82 3.21 -13.28
C ASN A 129 4.11 3.05 -12.45
N SER A 130 4.50 1.81 -12.11
CA SER A 130 5.68 1.52 -11.27
C SER A 130 7.04 1.56 -11.98
N ARG A 131 7.08 2.01 -13.24
CA ARG A 131 8.31 2.52 -13.88
C ARG A 131 8.46 4.04 -13.73
N GLN A 132 7.36 4.67 -13.36
CA GLN A 132 7.25 6.06 -12.91
C GLN A 132 6.97 6.10 -11.39
N SER A 133 7.04 4.96 -10.68
CA SER A 133 6.62 4.85 -9.27
C SER A 133 7.27 3.65 -8.57
N TRP A 134 7.51 3.75 -7.27
CA TRP A 134 8.02 2.64 -6.45
C TRP A 134 6.93 2.15 -5.50
N VAL A 135 6.82 0.83 -5.33
CA VAL A 135 5.88 0.22 -4.39
C VAL A 135 6.66 -0.26 -3.17
N ILE A 136 6.67 0.54 -2.10
CA ILE A 136 7.36 0.23 -0.84
C ILE A 136 6.33 -0.32 0.14
N PRO A 137 6.56 -1.51 0.73
CA PRO A 137 5.68 -2.03 1.75
C PRO A 137 5.65 -1.06 2.93
N ARG A 138 4.50 -0.93 3.60
CA ARG A 138 4.52 -0.35 4.94
C ARG A 138 5.49 -1.23 5.76
N PRO A 139 6.62 -0.70 6.28
CA PRO A 139 7.29 -1.38 7.37
C PRO A 139 6.26 -1.33 8.49
N GLY A 140 5.51 -2.43 8.65
CA GLY A 140 4.43 -2.52 9.62
C GLY A 140 5.03 -2.06 10.91
N LEU A 141 4.53 -0.92 11.43
CA LEU A 141 5.22 -0.03 12.37
C LEU A 141 6.27 -0.88 13.07
N LEU A 142 7.53 -0.77 12.64
CA LEU A 142 8.55 -1.11 13.60
C LEU A 142 8.14 -0.19 14.73
N SER A 143 7.52 -0.76 15.76
CA SER A 143 7.71 -0.33 17.11
C SER A 143 9.22 -0.42 17.27
N MET A 144 9.96 0.50 16.62
CA MET A 144 11.31 0.83 16.93
C MET A 144 11.09 1.33 18.33
N PRO A 145 11.42 0.54 19.37
CA PRO A 145 11.39 1.10 20.70
C PRO A 145 12.21 2.38 20.59
N ARG A 146 11.68 3.51 21.09
CA ARG A 146 12.41 4.78 21.10
C ARG A 146 13.86 4.47 21.46
N PRO A 147 14.85 4.83 20.62
CA PRO A 147 16.22 4.43 20.87
C PRO A 147 16.54 4.92 22.28
N THR A 148 16.81 3.96 23.16
CA THR A 148 17.24 4.33 24.50
C THR A 148 18.57 5.08 24.35
N SER A 149 18.95 5.91 25.32
CA SER A 149 20.26 6.59 25.34
C SER A 149 21.43 5.63 25.05
N ARG A 150 21.22 4.34 25.34
CA ARG A 150 22.12 3.22 25.11
C ARG A 150 22.30 2.89 23.64
N THR A 151 21.23 2.82 22.86
CA THR A 151 21.31 2.56 21.40
C THR A 151 22.08 3.68 20.70
N VAL A 152 21.87 4.92 21.13
CA VAL A 152 22.61 6.09 20.62
C VAL A 152 24.10 5.99 20.95
N LEU A 153 24.43 5.64 22.20
CA LEU A 153 25.82 5.50 22.64
C LEU A 153 26.56 4.39 21.90
N LEU A 154 25.92 3.24 21.67
CA LEU A 154 26.50 2.12 20.92
C LEU A 154 26.78 2.49 19.47
N CYS A 155 25.87 3.20 18.81
CA CYS A 155 26.10 3.70 17.45
C CYS A 155 27.27 4.69 17.37
N LEU A 156 27.40 5.59 18.37
CA LEU A 156 28.53 6.53 18.44
C LEU A 156 29.86 5.79 18.65
N LEU A 157 29.88 4.76 19.51
CA LEU A 157 31.09 3.97 19.75
C LEU A 157 31.52 3.19 18.50
N ALA A 158 30.57 2.60 17.78
CA ALA A 158 30.83 1.93 16.51
C ALA A 158 31.35 2.91 15.44
N ALA A 159 30.83 4.13 15.39
CA ALA A 159 31.29 5.16 14.45
C ALA A 159 32.72 5.64 14.75
N VAL A 160 33.03 5.87 16.03
CA VAL A 160 34.38 6.31 16.46
C VAL A 160 35.42 5.22 16.21
N THR A 161 35.11 3.96 16.52
CA THR A 161 36.02 2.83 16.26
C THR A 161 36.28 2.65 14.76
N ALA A 162 35.24 2.76 13.93
CA ALA A 162 35.41 2.73 12.49
C ALA A 162 36.29 3.89 11.97
N ALA A 163 36.13 5.11 12.48
CA ALA A 163 36.93 6.27 12.10
C ALA A 163 38.41 6.15 12.51
N LEU A 164 38.68 5.50 13.65
CA LEU A 164 40.05 5.25 14.11
C LEU A 164 40.74 4.17 13.26
N TRP A 165 39.99 3.19 12.75
CA TRP A 165 40.54 2.17 11.84
C TRP A 165 40.79 2.69 10.42
N THR A 166 40.03 3.68 9.96
CA THR A 166 40.24 4.25 8.62
C THR A 166 41.42 5.22 8.57
N THR A 167 41.63 6.01 9.63
CA THR A 167 42.76 6.96 9.71
C THR A 167 44.12 6.27 9.82
N THR A 168 44.18 5.12 10.49
CA THR A 168 45.41 4.33 10.62
C THR A 168 45.83 3.67 9.30
N ALA A 169 44.88 3.13 8.53
CA ALA A 169 45.20 2.55 7.23
C ALA A 169 45.52 3.59 6.13
N ALA A 170 44.92 4.78 6.20
CA ALA A 170 45.22 5.87 5.27
C ALA A 170 46.63 6.45 5.48
N ALA A 171 47.21 6.31 6.68
CA ALA A 171 48.55 6.84 7.00
C ALA A 171 49.71 6.08 6.32
N HIS A 172 49.45 4.93 5.67
CA HIS A 172 50.48 4.08 5.07
C HIS A 172 50.49 4.11 3.53
N ASP A 173 49.77 5.02 2.87
CA ASP A 173 49.61 5.11 1.39
C ASP A 173 49.15 3.80 0.70
N VAL A 174 48.76 2.78 1.47
CA VAL A 174 48.31 1.44 1.00
C VAL A 174 47.09 1.52 0.10
N LEU A 175 46.33 2.59 0.30
CA LEU A 175 45.07 2.90 -0.35
C LEU A 175 45.26 3.76 -1.61
N ASP A 176 46.47 4.27 -1.85
CA ASP A 176 46.72 5.23 -2.90
C ASP A 176 46.52 4.61 -4.29
N GLY A 177 45.79 5.34 -5.13
CA GLY A 177 45.36 4.88 -6.47
C GLY A 177 44.30 3.76 -6.52
N LYS A 178 43.92 3.13 -5.40
CA LYS A 178 42.98 1.99 -5.39
C LYS A 178 41.52 2.42 -5.15
N LYS A 179 40.57 1.70 -5.74
CA LYS A 179 39.13 2.02 -5.65
C LYS A 179 38.27 0.78 -5.44
N GLY A 180 37.06 0.98 -4.91
CA GLY A 180 36.04 -0.06 -4.79
C GLY A 180 36.48 -1.29 -4.01
N PHE A 181 36.24 -2.48 -4.56
CA PHE A 181 36.56 -3.75 -3.91
C PHE A 181 38.06 -3.95 -3.67
N GLU A 182 38.92 -3.41 -4.54
CA GLU A 182 40.37 -3.47 -4.39
C GLU A 182 40.87 -2.57 -3.25
N LEU A 183 40.25 -1.39 -3.07
CA LEU A 183 40.52 -0.53 -1.92
C LEU A 183 40.13 -1.23 -0.61
N TYR A 184 38.95 -1.86 -0.57
CA TYR A 184 38.46 -2.57 0.61
C TYR A 184 39.35 -3.77 0.97
N SER A 185 39.70 -4.60 -0.01
CA SER A 185 40.54 -5.77 0.22
C SER A 185 41.98 -5.40 0.57
N ALA A 186 42.55 -4.36 -0.03
CA ALA A 186 43.89 -3.86 0.31
C ALA A 186 43.92 -3.26 1.72
N TRP A 187 42.91 -2.46 2.08
CA TRP A 187 42.72 -1.94 3.43
C TRP A 187 42.65 -3.07 4.46
N PHE A 188 41.77 -4.04 4.24
CA PHE A 188 41.52 -5.15 5.15
C PHE A 188 42.78 -6.02 5.34
N SER A 189 43.46 -6.34 4.24
CA SER A 189 44.68 -7.15 4.27
C SER A 189 45.81 -6.46 5.03
N HIS A 190 45.99 -5.15 4.83
CA HIS A 190 47.01 -4.37 5.54
C HIS A 190 46.71 -4.22 7.03
N MET A 191 45.46 -3.97 7.39
CA MET A 191 45.05 -3.91 8.80
C MET A 191 45.30 -5.24 9.53
N MET A 192 45.04 -6.37 8.88
CA MET A 192 45.30 -7.70 9.44
C MET A 192 46.80 -8.04 9.57
N ALA A 193 47.63 -7.52 8.66
CA ALA A 193 49.06 -7.81 8.64
C ALA A 193 49.87 -6.92 9.60
N GLU A 194 49.65 -5.60 9.55
CA GLU A 194 50.52 -4.61 10.20
C GLU A 194 49.93 -4.03 11.49
N HIS A 195 48.60 -4.08 11.63
CA HIS A 195 47.89 -3.49 12.77
C HIS A 195 46.95 -4.49 13.49
N PRO A 196 47.34 -5.78 13.71
CA PRO A 196 46.43 -6.78 14.25
C PRO A 196 46.03 -6.47 15.70
N PHE A 197 46.91 -5.85 16.48
CA PHE A 197 46.64 -5.54 17.89
C PHE A 197 45.68 -4.35 18.07
N THR A 198 45.64 -3.39 17.14
CA THR A 198 44.67 -2.28 17.20
C THR A 198 43.30 -2.71 16.68
N LEU A 199 43.25 -3.67 15.75
CA LEU A 199 42.03 -4.35 15.30
C LEU A 199 41.41 -5.20 16.42
N VAL A 200 42.22 -6.05 17.05
CA VAL A 200 41.79 -6.90 18.17
C VAL A 200 41.49 -6.06 19.41
N GLY A 201 42.33 -5.06 19.72
CA GLY A 201 42.11 -4.15 20.84
C GLY A 201 40.86 -3.27 20.67
N GLY A 202 40.62 -2.75 19.46
CA GLY A 202 39.44 -1.95 19.14
C GLY A 202 38.14 -2.76 19.17
N THR A 203 38.17 -4.00 18.66
CA THR A 203 37.03 -4.92 18.76
C THR A 203 36.76 -5.35 20.19
N VAL A 204 37.80 -5.66 20.98
CA VAL A 204 37.67 -5.96 22.42
C VAL A 204 37.15 -4.76 23.18
N ALA A 205 37.63 -3.54 22.92
CA ALA A 205 37.13 -2.32 23.57
C ALA A 205 35.67 -2.01 23.21
N LEU A 206 35.27 -2.25 21.95
CA LEU A 206 33.88 -2.14 21.51
C LEU A 206 32.99 -3.17 22.23
N VAL A 207 33.42 -4.44 22.28
CA VAL A 207 32.67 -5.52 22.95
C VAL A 207 32.58 -5.27 24.46
N VAL A 208 33.67 -4.87 25.11
CA VAL A 208 33.67 -4.50 26.54
C VAL A 208 32.80 -3.28 26.80
N GLY A 209 32.85 -2.26 25.93
CA GLY A 209 31.98 -1.09 25.99
C GLY A 209 30.49 -1.47 25.88
N VAL A 210 30.14 -2.39 24.97
CA VAL A 210 28.79 -2.96 24.84
C VAL A 210 28.40 -3.68 26.13
N VAL A 211 29.23 -4.59 26.63
CA VAL A 211 28.96 -5.39 27.85
C VAL A 211 28.81 -4.51 29.10
N LEU A 212 29.59 -3.42 29.22
CA LEU A 212 29.48 -2.47 30.34
C LEU A 212 28.20 -1.64 30.25
N VAL A 213 27.78 -1.23 29.05
CA VAL A 213 26.49 -0.57 28.79
C VAL A 213 25.31 -1.52 29.03
N GLU A 214 25.49 -2.83 28.81
CA GLU A 214 24.51 -3.87 29.14
C GLU A 214 24.41 -4.10 30.65
N ARG A 215 25.54 -4.20 31.36
CA ARG A 215 25.60 -4.43 32.81
C ARG A 215 25.13 -3.24 33.66
N SER A 216 25.36 -2.00 33.22
CA SER A 216 24.90 -0.79 33.94
C SER A 216 23.38 -0.68 34.05
N SER A 217 22.65 -1.52 33.32
CA SER A 217 21.20 -1.50 33.20
C SER A 217 20.51 -2.62 33.97
N GLY A 218 21.28 -3.48 34.64
CA GLY A 218 20.80 -4.58 35.48
C GLY A 218 20.78 -4.25 36.97
N ARG A 219 20.35 -3.04 37.38
CA ARG A 219 20.07 -2.73 38.80
C ARG A 219 18.58 -2.45 39.00
N PRO A 220 17.84 -3.27 39.78
CA PRO A 220 16.40 -3.09 39.99
C PRO A 220 16.15 -2.02 41.06
N GLY A 221 15.45 -0.94 40.70
CA GLY A 221 15.03 0.14 41.59
C GLY A 221 13.52 0.14 41.79
N ARG A 222 13.11 -0.12 43.04
CA ARG A 222 11.74 -0.06 43.59
C ARG A 222 11.11 1.35 43.51
N GLY A 223 9.77 1.41 43.53
CA GLY A 223 8.97 2.58 43.96
C GLY A 223 7.92 3.01 42.94
N ALA A 224 6.63 2.66 43.14
CA ALA A 224 5.59 3.49 43.78
C ALA A 224 5.05 4.58 42.81
N SER A 225 3.84 4.40 42.25
CA SER A 225 2.54 4.88 42.77
C SER A 225 2.11 6.19 42.09
N GLY A 226 0.88 6.25 41.56
CA GLY A 226 0.31 7.49 41.04
C GLY A 226 -0.96 7.30 40.23
N CYS A 227 -2.06 7.12 40.94
CA CYS A 227 -3.44 6.99 40.47
C CYS A 227 -3.98 8.31 39.87
N GLY A 228 -5.03 8.23 39.05
CA GLY A 228 -5.85 9.41 38.75
C GLY A 228 -6.76 9.29 37.53
N ALA A 229 -7.74 8.39 37.58
CA ALA A 229 -8.91 8.46 36.71
C ALA A 229 -9.90 9.51 37.24
N SER A 230 -10.50 10.31 36.37
CA SER A 230 -11.80 10.90 36.64
C SER A 230 -12.57 11.18 35.36
N CYS A 231 -13.70 10.52 35.30
CA CYS A 231 -14.81 10.62 34.38
C CYS A 231 -15.60 11.91 34.67
N SER A 232 -16.18 12.52 33.65
CA SER A 232 -17.43 13.28 33.80
C SER A 232 -18.12 13.37 32.45
N GLY A 233 -19.23 12.63 32.32
CA GLY A 233 -20.19 12.78 31.23
C GLY A 233 -21.06 14.02 31.40
N GLY A 234 -21.85 14.32 30.37
CA GLY A 234 -22.83 15.38 30.39
C GLY A 234 -23.53 15.51 29.04
N CYS A 235 -24.68 14.86 28.93
CA CYS A 235 -25.60 14.92 27.80
C CYS A 235 -26.13 16.35 27.57
N GLY A 236 -26.39 16.69 26.31
CA GLY A 236 -27.09 17.92 25.94
C GLY A 236 -27.77 17.75 24.59
N GLY A 237 -28.93 17.09 24.59
CA GLY A 237 -29.89 17.14 23.49
C GLY A 237 -30.75 18.40 23.64
N GLY A 238 -30.92 19.14 22.55
CA GLY A 238 -31.78 20.32 22.47
C GLY A 238 -32.33 20.46 21.06
N CYS A 239 -33.63 20.23 20.95
CA CYS A 239 -34.46 20.43 19.77
C CYS A 239 -34.70 21.94 19.52
N GLY A 240 -34.88 22.36 18.27
CA GLY A 240 -35.49 23.65 17.95
C GLY A 240 -35.28 24.11 16.50
N ALA A 241 -36.38 24.11 15.73
CA ALA A 241 -36.81 25.00 14.63
C ALA A 241 -35.79 25.35 13.52
N ASP A 242 -36.10 25.28 12.21
CA ASP A 242 -37.32 25.56 11.46
C ASP A 242 -37.57 24.57 10.30
#